data_AF-A0AAV5GR38-F1
#
_entry.id   AF-A0AAV5GR38-F1
#
_cell.length_a   1.000
_cell.length_b   1.000
_cell.length_c   1.000
_cell.angle_alpha   90.00
_cell.angle_beta   90.00
_cell.angle_gamma   90.00
#
_symmetry.space_group_name_H-M   'P 1'
#
loop_
_entity.id
_entity.type
_entity.pdbx_description
1 polymer ?
#
loop_
_entity_poly.entity_id
_entity_poly.type
_entity_poly.pdbx_seq_one_letter_code
_entity_poly.pdbx_strand_id
1 'polypeptide(L)'
;MDASGMNGATAQAFEAMMQQKQMKDFMALYQNLVERCFSNCCNDFTSKALSSKEARPALPPAAPHREFCVNTCADKFLKHSERVGLRFSEQNAEMMARAQQRR
;
A
#
# COMPACT_ATOMS: atom_id res chain seq x y z
N MET A 1 2.52 17.28 -8.82
CA MET A 1 2.88 17.35 -10.25
C MET A 1 2.06 18.48 -10.83
N ASP A 2 2.69 19.59 -11.16
CA ASP A 2 2.03 20.83 -11.58
C ASP A 2 1.91 20.85 -13.11
N ALA A 3 0.67 20.87 -13.62
CA ALA A 3 0.36 20.83 -15.05
C ALA A 3 0.20 22.23 -15.68
N SER A 4 0.51 23.30 -14.92
CA SER A 4 0.27 24.70 -15.32
C SER A 4 1.06 25.18 -16.56
N GLY A 5 1.93 24.36 -17.13
CA GLY A 5 2.72 24.65 -18.33
C GLY A 5 2.36 23.85 -19.59
N MET A 6 1.32 23.01 -19.55
CA MET A 6 0.97 22.09 -20.65
C MET A 6 -0.26 22.59 -21.43
N ASN A 7 -0.24 22.45 -22.76
CA ASN A 7 -1.37 22.80 -23.66
C ASN A 7 -2.66 22.08 -23.20
N GLY A 8 -3.84 22.70 -23.30
CA GLY A 8 -5.08 22.17 -22.69
C GLY A 8 -5.41 20.72 -23.09
N ALA A 9 -5.10 20.33 -24.33
CA ALA A 9 -5.25 18.96 -24.82
C ALA A 9 -4.24 17.97 -24.20
N THR A 10 -3.01 18.40 -23.90
CA THR A 10 -2.00 17.57 -23.26
C THR A 10 -2.23 17.45 -21.74
N ALA A 11 -2.79 18.49 -21.10
CA ALA A 11 -3.22 18.44 -19.71
C ALA A 11 -4.35 17.40 -19.49
N GLN A 12 -5.34 17.35 -20.38
CA GLN A 12 -6.42 16.36 -20.32
C GLN A 12 -5.92 14.92 -20.55
N ALA A 13 -5.04 14.71 -21.53
CA ALA A 13 -4.42 13.40 -21.77
C ALA A 13 -3.54 12.96 -20.58
N PHE A 14 -2.85 13.90 -19.94
CA PHE A 14 -2.06 13.65 -18.74
C PHE A 14 -2.94 13.25 -17.55
N GLU A 15 -4.07 13.92 -17.33
CA GLU A 15 -5.00 13.59 -16.25
C GLU A 15 -5.59 12.18 -16.44
N ALA A 16 -5.99 11.82 -17.66
CA ALA A 16 -6.48 10.48 -17.99
C ALA A 16 -5.40 9.40 -17.73
N MET A 17 -4.16 9.66 -18.12
CA MET A 17 -3.03 8.77 -17.83
C MET A 17 -2.80 8.64 -16.32
N MET A 18 -2.91 9.74 -15.57
CA MET A 18 -2.71 9.74 -14.12
C MET A 18 -3.77 8.90 -13.40
N GLN A 19 -5.03 9.00 -13.81
CA GLN A 19 -6.12 8.16 -13.27
C GLN A 19 -5.90 6.68 -13.57
N GLN A 20 -5.51 6.34 -14.81
CA GLN A 20 -5.16 4.96 -15.16
C GLN A 20 -3.99 4.43 -14.33
N LYS A 21 -2.98 5.27 -14.10
CA LYS A 21 -1.83 4.92 -13.27
C LYS A 21 -2.23 4.66 -11.82
N GLN A 22 -3.08 5.51 -11.22
CA GLN A 22 -3.58 5.30 -9.87
C GLN A 22 -4.28 3.95 -9.71
N MET A 23 -5.14 3.58 -10.66
CA MET A 23 -5.85 2.30 -10.64
C MET A 23 -4.88 1.12 -10.73
N LYS A 24 -3.88 1.21 -11.61
CA LYS A 24 -2.85 0.18 -11.77
C LYS A 24 -1.99 0.01 -10.51
N ASP A 25 -1.58 1.13 -9.91
CA ASP A 25 -0.78 1.13 -8.68
C ASP A 25 -1.58 0.54 -7.50
N PHE A 26 -2.88 0.84 -7.43
CA PHE A 26 -3.78 0.25 -6.43
C PHE A 26 -3.91 -1.27 -6.60
N MET A 27 -4.10 -1.75 -7.83
CA MET A 27 -4.17 -3.20 -8.10
C MET A 27 -2.86 -3.91 -7.75
N ALA A 28 -1.71 -3.29 -8.03
CA ALA A 28 -0.42 -3.83 -7.63
C ALA A 28 -0.27 -3.88 -6.11
N LEU A 29 -0.68 -2.83 -5.39
CA LEU A 29 -0.69 -2.81 -3.93
C LEU A 29 -1.54 -3.96 -3.37
N TYR A 30 -2.74 -4.15 -3.92
CA TYR A 30 -3.65 -5.22 -3.51
C TYR A 30 -3.04 -6.62 -3.71
N GLN A 31 -2.45 -6.88 -4.88
CA GLN A 31 -1.79 -8.16 -5.17
C GLN A 31 -0.65 -8.45 -4.18
N ASN A 32 0.23 -7.46 -3.94
CA ASN A 32 1.33 -7.58 -2.99
C ASN A 32 0.83 -7.81 -1.55
N LEU A 33 -0.25 -7.14 -1.16
CA LEU A 33 -0.86 -7.31 0.16
C LEU A 33 -1.36 -8.75 0.35
N VAL A 34 -2.12 -9.27 -0.63
CA VAL A 34 -2.68 -10.63 -0.56
C VAL A 34 -1.57 -11.68 -0.49
N GLU A 35 -0.57 -11.60 -1.38
CA GLU A 35 0.56 -12.54 -1.40
C GLU A 35 1.32 -12.55 -0.07
N ARG A 36 1.60 -11.36 0.48
CA ARG A 36 2.38 -11.23 1.71
C ARG A 36 1.62 -11.71 2.93
N CYS A 37 0.33 -11.42 3.02
CA CYS A 37 -0.47 -11.90 4.16
C CYS A 37 -0.74 -13.39 4.06
N PHE A 38 -0.97 -13.93 2.86
CA PHE A 38 -1.07 -15.37 2.66
C PHE A 38 0.21 -16.08 3.12
N SER A 39 1.38 -15.65 2.63
CA SER A 39 2.67 -16.30 2.93
C SER A 39 3.07 -16.26 4.40
N ASN A 40 2.64 -15.24 5.16
CA ASN A 40 3.01 -15.07 6.57
C ASN A 40 1.99 -15.69 7.55
N CYS A 41 0.74 -15.79 7.12
CA CYS A 41 -0.37 -16.17 7.99
C CYS A 41 -0.94 -17.55 7.70
N CYS A 42 -1.03 -17.95 6.43
CA CYS A 42 -1.62 -19.22 6.00
C CYS A 42 -0.57 -20.34 5.99
N ASN A 43 -0.31 -20.92 7.16
CA ASN A 43 0.72 -21.95 7.34
C ASN A 43 0.14 -23.34 7.65
N ASP A 44 -1.18 -23.44 7.81
CA ASP A 44 -1.89 -24.69 8.10
C ASP A 44 -2.78 -25.07 6.90
N PHE A 45 -2.49 -26.22 6.30
CA PHE A 45 -3.18 -26.72 5.10
C PHE A 45 -4.02 -27.97 5.39
N THR A 46 -4.39 -28.20 6.66
CA THR A 46 -5.23 -29.34 7.07
C THR A 46 -6.70 -29.17 6.70
N SER A 47 -7.13 -27.96 6.33
CA SER A 47 -8.52 -27.66 5.96
C SER A 47 -8.59 -26.70 4.75
N LYS A 48 -9.71 -26.77 4.01
CA LYS A 48 -9.98 -25.86 2.89
C LYS A 48 -10.41 -24.45 3.33
N ALA A 49 -10.83 -24.30 4.58
CA ALA A 49 -11.24 -23.04 5.15
C ALA A 49 -10.09 -22.44 5.98
N LEU A 50 -10.03 -21.12 6.04
CA LEU A 50 -9.13 -20.46 6.98
C LEU A 50 -9.53 -20.85 8.40
N SER A 51 -8.54 -21.27 9.18
CA SER A 51 -8.72 -21.62 10.58
C SER A 51 -9.26 -20.44 11.38
N SER A 52 -9.90 -20.70 12.53
CA SER A 52 -10.34 -19.66 13.46
C SER A 52 -9.21 -18.70 13.87
N LYS A 53 -7.96 -19.20 13.88
CA LYS A 53 -6.73 -18.43 14.14
C LYS A 53 -6.30 -17.54 12.96
N GLU A 54 -6.86 -17.76 11.77
CA GLU A 54 -6.53 -17.07 10.53
C GLU A 54 -7.60 -16.02 10.12
N ALA A 55 -8.90 -16.22 10.43
CA ALA A 55 -9.99 -15.49 9.76
C ALA A 55 -11.03 -14.69 10.59
N ARG A 56 -11.43 -15.05 11.82
CA ARG A 56 -12.64 -14.41 12.41
C ARG A 56 -12.30 -13.16 13.20
N PRO A 57 -13.09 -12.06 13.15
CA PRO A 57 -13.07 -10.98 14.12
C PRO A 57 -14.07 -11.27 15.25
N ALA A 58 -13.59 -11.27 16.50
CA ALA A 58 -14.44 -11.18 17.68
C ALA A 58 -13.86 -10.07 18.56
N LEU A 59 -14.55 -8.95 18.63
CA LEU A 59 -14.25 -7.81 19.49
C LEU A 59 -14.87 -8.08 20.89
N PRO A 60 -14.33 -7.57 22.02
CA PRO A 60 -12.92 -7.37 22.46
C PRO A 60 -12.68 -7.96 23.89
N PRO A 61 -11.58 -7.68 24.65
CA PRO A 61 -10.19 -7.31 24.33
C PRO A 61 -9.10 -8.15 25.08
N ALA A 62 -7.84 -7.90 24.72
CA ALA A 62 -6.62 -8.06 25.54
C ALA A 62 -5.80 -9.37 25.44
N ALA A 63 -4.70 -9.26 24.69
CA ALA A 63 -3.46 -10.07 24.78
C ALA A 63 -3.53 -11.52 24.22
N PRO A 64 -2.40 -12.25 24.20
CA PRO A 64 -1.34 -12.18 23.20
C PRO A 64 -1.24 -13.48 22.36
N HIS A 65 -0.66 -13.37 21.17
CA HIS A 65 -0.36 -14.43 20.21
C HIS A 65 -1.50 -14.97 19.31
N ARG A 66 -1.53 -14.40 18.10
CA ARG A 66 -1.77 -15.08 16.82
C ARG A 66 -3.20 -15.59 16.52
N GLU A 67 -4.24 -14.93 17.03
CA GLU A 67 -5.63 -15.30 16.71
C GLU A 67 -6.22 -14.53 15.49
N PHE A 68 -5.54 -13.48 14.97
CA PHE A 68 -6.04 -12.61 13.89
C PHE A 68 -4.93 -12.17 12.92
N CYS A 69 -4.20 -13.11 12.33
CA CYS A 69 -2.98 -12.81 11.57
C CYS A 69 -3.24 -11.99 10.29
N VAL A 70 -4.21 -12.38 9.46
CA VAL A 70 -4.45 -11.73 8.15
C VAL A 70 -4.88 -10.27 8.32
N ASN A 71 -5.80 -9.99 9.25
CA ASN A 71 -6.25 -8.62 9.54
C ASN A 71 -5.12 -7.74 10.09
N THR A 72 -4.31 -8.29 11.01
CA THR A 72 -3.16 -7.57 11.55
C THR A 72 -2.10 -7.31 10.47
N CYS A 73 -1.88 -8.27 9.57
CA CYS A 73 -0.99 -8.12 8.43
C CYS A 73 -1.47 -7.00 7.50
N ALA A 74 -2.76 -6.98 7.15
CA ALA A 74 -3.33 -5.96 6.29
C ALA A 74 -3.24 -4.56 6.91
N ASP A 75 -3.63 -4.40 8.18
CA ASP A 75 -3.54 -3.11 8.87
C ASP A 75 -2.09 -2.62 8.98
N LYS A 76 -1.16 -3.50 9.36
CA LYS A 76 0.28 -3.16 9.42
C LYS A 76 0.82 -2.76 8.06
N PHE A 77 0.49 -3.50 7.00
CA PHE A 77 1.01 -3.24 5.67
C PHE A 77 0.47 -1.94 5.09
N LEU A 78 -0.81 -1.63 5.28
CA LEU A 78 -1.40 -0.37 4.81
C LEU A 78 -0.81 0.84 5.55
N LYS A 79 -0.75 0.79 6.89
CA LYS A 79 -0.09 1.85 7.70
C LYS A 79 1.38 2.02 7.37
N HIS A 80 2.07 0.91 7.11
CA HIS A 80 3.47 0.94 6.66
C HIS A 80 3.60 1.60 5.29
N SER A 81 2.75 1.23 4.33
CA SER A 81 2.77 1.79 2.97
C SER A 81 2.50 3.30 2.98
N GLU A 82 1.56 3.77 3.79
CA GLU A 82 1.29 5.19 3.98
C GLU A 82 2.51 5.93 4.56
N ARG A 83 3.10 5.39 5.63
CA ARG A 83 4.28 5.98 6.27
C ARG A 83 5.48 6.03 5.33
N VAL A 84 5.74 4.95 4.57
CA VAL A 84 6.80 4.91 3.57
C VAL A 84 6.54 5.93 2.46
N GLY A 85 5.29 6.06 2.00
CA GLY A 85 4.90 7.07 1.02
C GLY A 85 5.19 8.49 1.49
N LEU A 86 4.85 8.82 2.74
CA LEU A 86 5.14 10.14 3.32
C LEU A 86 6.65 10.43 3.35
N ARG A 87 7.44 9.50 3.89
CA ARG A 87 8.91 9.66 3.98
C ARG A 87 9.56 9.71 2.60
N PHE A 88 9.07 8.94 1.64
CA PHE A 88 9.55 8.97 0.27
C PHE A 88 9.31 10.33 -0.38
N SER A 89 8.13 10.93 -0.18
CA SER A 89 7.81 12.27 -0.68
C SER A 89 8.77 13.33 -0.11
N GLU A 90 9.04 13.28 1.20
CA GLU A 90 10.00 14.17 1.87
C GLU A 90 11.41 14.04 1.28
N GLN A 91 11.92 12.81 1.16
CA GLN A 91 13.26 12.57 0.62
C GLN A 91 13.38 12.95 -0.86
N ASN A 92 12.32 12.72 -1.65
CA ASN A 92 12.30 13.10 -3.06
C ASN A 92 12.33 14.63 -3.22
N ALA A 93 11.64 15.39 -2.36
CA ALA A 93 11.70 16.84 -2.34
C ALA A 93 13.10 17.35 -1.96
N GLU A 94 13.72 16.78 -0.92
CA GLU A 94 15.10 17.11 -0.53
C GLU A 94 16.11 16.82 -1.64
N MET A 95 15.96 15.69 -2.34
CA MET A 95 16.83 15.33 -3.46
C MET A 95 16.72 16.34 -4.60
N MET A 96 15.50 16.77 -4.94
CA MET A 96 15.26 17.79 -5.97
C MET A 96 15.87 19.13 -5.57
N ALA A 97 15.72 19.56 -4.31
CA ALA A 97 16.33 20.78 -3.79
C ALA A 97 17.86 20.74 -3.85
N ARG A 98 18.47 19.61 -3.47
CA ARG A 98 19.91 19.38 -3.59
C ARG A 98 20.39 19.36 -5.03
N ALA A 99 19.62 18.79 -5.96
CA ALA A 99 19.95 18.79 -7.38
C ALA A 99 19.91 20.21 -7.98
N GLN A 100 19.03 21.07 -7.48
CA GLN A 100 18.92 22.47 -7.89
C GLN A 100 20.06 23.34 -7.35
N GLN A 101 20.60 23.02 -6.17
CA GLN A 101 21.78 23.67 -5.60
C GLN A 101 23.10 23.25 -6.25
N ARG A 102 23.13 22.12 -6.97
CA ARG A 102 24.29 21.66 -7.74
C ARG A 102 24.33 22.23 -9.16
N ARG A 103 23.43 23.17 -9.47
CA ARG A 103 23.46 24.03 -10.66
C ARG A 103 23.81 25.43 -10.25
#